data_AF-A0A4Y8P7I5-F1
#
_entry.id   AF-A0A4Y8P7I5-F1
#
_cell.length_a   1.000
_cell.length_b   1.000
_cell.length_c   1.000
_cell.angle_alpha   90.00
_cell.angle_beta   90.00
_cell.angle_gamma   90.00
#
_symmetry.space_group_name_H-M   'P 1'
#
loop_
_entity.id
_entity.type
_entity.pdbx_description
1 polymer ?
#
loop_
_entity_poly.entity_id
_entity_poly.type
_entity_poly.pdbx_seq_one_letter_code
_entity_poly.pdbx_strand_id
1 'polypeptide(L)'
;MIVQKKTLSLISLFFLCFCCKAFEQTLERAFHKSRLDSYAQLILLPNPNQPGTLQAHVIFTQQYKVHTHDYEHWEKNVPIFEEDPRFSALWMKYWVDGVTVPISRRQISQWNWFYVKTKHNCQYYWAADIYWPKNKTVTTFLQAEFLVLATSATKDSFEYINNVGVTGSGSSPFDEISFTFDLSGIARSIPGIGKTNSSFYMQWIYGSFFSIYPKGYRLEKGKVRWQFKNVWKIDEKFKVEWYAWYR
;
A
#
# COMPACT_ATOMS: atom_id res chain seq x y z
N MET A 1 22.66 -60.62 -17.07
CA MET A 1 22.09 -59.47 -17.79
C MET A 1 21.45 -58.56 -16.76
N ILE A 2 22.17 -57.52 -16.33
CA ILE A 2 21.88 -56.74 -15.12
C ILE A 2 20.94 -55.59 -15.48
N VAL A 3 19.72 -55.64 -14.95
CA VAL A 3 18.74 -54.55 -14.98
C VAL A 3 19.09 -53.57 -13.86
N GLN A 4 19.95 -52.59 -14.15
CA GLN A 4 20.18 -51.43 -13.30
C GLN A 4 20.29 -50.20 -14.17
N LYS A 5 19.16 -49.52 -14.41
CA LYS A 5 19.08 -48.14 -14.93
C LYS A 5 17.60 -47.74 -14.93
N LYS A 6 17.07 -47.28 -13.80
CA LYS A 6 15.83 -46.48 -13.72
C LYS A 6 15.51 -45.92 -12.32
N THR A 7 16.15 -46.40 -11.26
CA THR A 7 15.91 -45.94 -9.88
C THR A 7 16.69 -44.68 -9.48
N LEU A 8 17.78 -44.33 -10.17
CA LEU A 8 18.59 -43.14 -9.82
C LEU A 8 17.91 -41.80 -10.20
N SER A 9 16.95 -41.81 -11.12
CA SER A 9 16.31 -40.58 -11.63
C SER A 9 15.21 -40.06 -10.71
N LEU A 10 14.46 -40.94 -10.03
CA LEU A 10 13.38 -40.52 -9.13
C LEU A 10 13.89 -39.98 -7.80
N ILE A 11 14.95 -40.56 -7.24
CA ILE A 11 15.51 -40.15 -5.94
C ILE A 11 16.15 -38.76 -6.06
N SER A 12 16.86 -38.47 -7.15
CA SER A 12 17.39 -37.11 -7.41
C SER A 12 16.28 -36.09 -7.67
N LEU A 13 15.18 -36.46 -8.34
CA LEU A 13 14.03 -35.55 -8.51
C LEU A 13 13.32 -35.28 -7.17
N PHE A 14 13.18 -36.31 -6.33
CA PHE A 14 12.58 -36.17 -5.00
C PHE A 14 13.46 -35.30 -4.09
N PHE A 15 14.79 -35.49 -4.11
CA PHE A 15 15.74 -34.66 -3.36
C PHE A 15 15.72 -33.21 -3.83
N LEU A 16 15.70 -32.96 -5.15
CA LEU A 16 15.58 -31.61 -5.70
C LEU A 16 14.25 -30.95 -5.29
N CYS A 17 13.12 -31.66 -5.36
CA CYS A 17 11.84 -31.14 -4.89
C CYS A 17 11.82 -30.89 -3.37
N PHE A 18 12.47 -31.75 -2.56
CA PHE A 18 12.55 -31.59 -1.11
C PHE A 18 13.46 -30.42 -0.72
N CYS A 19 14.60 -30.25 -1.40
CA CYS A 19 15.50 -29.13 -1.22
C CYS A 19 14.86 -27.80 -1.64
N CYS A 20 14.11 -27.76 -2.76
CA CYS A 20 13.37 -26.56 -3.17
C CYS A 20 12.30 -26.20 -2.14
N LYS A 21 11.52 -27.18 -1.65
CA LYS A 21 10.50 -26.93 -0.61
C LYS A 21 11.09 -26.51 0.74
N ALA A 22 12.24 -27.08 1.13
CA ALA A 22 12.93 -26.68 2.35
C ALA A 22 13.49 -25.25 2.22
N PHE A 23 14.04 -24.88 1.08
CA PHE A 23 14.54 -23.53 0.82
C PHE A 23 13.41 -22.48 0.81
N GLU A 24 12.27 -22.80 0.18
CA GLU A 24 11.04 -21.99 0.22
C GLU A 24 10.52 -21.82 1.67
N GLN A 25 10.44 -22.90 2.46
CA GLN A 25 10.02 -22.83 3.87
C GLN A 25 10.97 -22.05 4.77
N THR A 26 12.27 -22.02 4.45
CA THR A 26 13.25 -21.29 5.27
C THR A 26 13.17 -19.78 5.00
N LEU A 27 12.89 -19.39 3.75
CA LEU A 27 12.66 -18.00 3.35
C LEU A 27 11.33 -17.44 3.91
N GLU A 28 10.26 -18.24 3.95
CA GLU A 28 8.96 -17.84 4.52
C GLU A 28 8.97 -17.65 6.06
N ARG A 29 9.98 -18.19 6.75
CA ARG A 29 10.21 -17.98 8.19
C ARG A 29 11.10 -16.77 8.50
N ALA A 30 11.70 -16.14 7.48
CA ALA A 30 12.69 -15.09 7.71
C ALA A 30 12.09 -13.71 8.03
N PHE A 31 10.86 -13.42 7.54
CA PHE A 31 10.23 -12.11 7.67
C PHE A 31 8.76 -12.22 8.04
N HIS A 32 8.35 -11.50 9.08
CA HIS A 32 6.94 -11.37 9.45
C HIS A 32 6.54 -9.90 9.49
N LYS A 33 5.60 -9.51 8.61
CA LYS A 33 4.99 -8.18 8.65
C LYS A 33 3.85 -8.22 9.67
N SER A 34 4.05 -7.58 10.82
CA SER A 34 3.05 -7.59 11.90
C SER A 34 2.00 -6.52 11.71
N ARG A 35 2.38 -5.35 11.20
CA ARG A 35 1.46 -4.21 11.11
C ARG A 35 1.62 -3.43 9.82
N LEU A 36 0.47 -3.04 9.26
CA LEU A 36 0.37 -2.14 8.12
C LEU A 36 -0.64 -1.03 8.40
N ASP A 37 -0.18 0.20 8.49
CA ASP A 37 -1.04 1.36 8.65
C ASP A 37 -0.86 2.31 7.47
N SER A 38 -1.93 2.50 6.71
CA SER A 38 -1.97 3.44 5.60
C SER A 38 -2.89 4.62 5.94
N TYR A 39 -2.47 5.82 5.55
CA TYR A 39 -3.20 7.04 5.80
C TYR A 39 -3.15 7.94 4.56
N ALA A 40 -4.32 8.34 4.08
CA ALA A 40 -4.48 9.26 2.97
C ALA A 40 -5.14 10.55 3.48
N GLN A 41 -4.50 11.69 3.27
CA GLN A 41 -5.05 13.00 3.59
C GLN A 41 -5.32 13.78 2.32
N LEU A 42 -6.57 14.20 2.14
CA LEU A 42 -6.93 15.09 1.05
C LEU A 42 -6.63 16.54 1.41
N ILE A 43 -5.88 17.21 0.55
CA ILE A 43 -5.56 18.64 0.64
C ILE A 43 -5.95 19.33 -0.68
N LEU A 44 -6.29 20.60 -0.60
CA LEU A 44 -6.57 21.45 -1.76
C LEU A 44 -5.44 22.46 -1.90
N LEU A 45 -4.82 22.50 -3.08
CA LEU A 45 -3.72 23.41 -3.42
C LEU A 45 -4.11 24.29 -4.61
N PRO A 46 -3.56 25.50 -4.77
CA PRO A 46 -3.81 26.32 -5.95
C PRO A 46 -3.44 25.57 -7.24
N ASN A 47 -4.33 25.60 -8.24
CA ASN A 47 -4.07 25.00 -9.54
C ASN A 47 -3.12 25.90 -10.36
N PRO A 48 -1.91 25.44 -10.73
CA PRO A 48 -0.96 26.26 -11.48
C PRO A 48 -1.44 26.58 -12.91
N ASN A 49 -2.34 25.77 -13.47
CA ASN A 49 -2.82 25.91 -14.85
C ASN A 49 -4.09 26.76 -14.97
N GLN A 50 -4.79 27.02 -13.87
CA GLN A 50 -6.08 27.73 -13.85
C GLN A 50 -6.19 28.62 -12.61
N PRO A 51 -5.83 29.91 -12.72
CA PRO A 51 -5.90 30.85 -11.61
C PRO A 51 -7.29 30.93 -10.98
N GLY A 52 -7.36 30.99 -9.65
CA GLY A 52 -8.62 31.05 -8.90
C GLY A 52 -9.27 29.70 -8.62
N THR A 53 -8.75 28.61 -9.19
CA THR A 53 -9.23 27.25 -8.94
C THR A 53 -8.27 26.49 -8.02
N LEU A 54 -8.79 25.50 -7.29
CA LEU A 54 -7.98 24.58 -6.50
C LEU A 54 -7.91 23.21 -7.18
N GLN A 55 -6.82 22.51 -6.91
CA GLN A 55 -6.59 21.14 -7.33
C GLN A 55 -6.46 20.25 -6.09
N ALA A 56 -7.03 19.06 -6.17
CA ALA A 56 -6.97 18.08 -5.09
C ALA A 56 -5.66 17.30 -5.15
N HIS A 57 -5.02 17.15 -3.99
CA HIS A 57 -3.83 16.34 -3.79
C HIS A 57 -4.05 15.41 -2.61
N VAL A 58 -3.48 14.21 -2.66
CA VAL A 58 -3.50 13.26 -1.55
C VAL A 58 -2.10 13.08 -1.02
N ILE A 59 -1.89 13.49 0.24
CA ILE A 59 -0.71 13.11 1.01
C ILE A 59 -0.96 11.71 1.57
N PHE A 60 -0.22 10.75 1.05
CA PHE A 60 -0.31 9.36 1.45
C PHE A 60 0.87 9.01 2.34
N THR A 61 0.60 8.29 3.40
CA THR A 61 1.64 7.68 4.24
C THR A 61 1.32 6.22 4.47
N GLN A 62 2.38 5.43 4.61
CA GLN A 62 2.26 4.01 4.88
C GLN A 62 3.36 3.58 5.82
N GLN A 63 2.99 2.94 6.93
CA GLN A 63 3.91 2.43 7.92
C GLN A 63 3.84 0.92 7.98
N TYR A 64 5.00 0.28 7.96
CA TYR A 64 5.13 -1.16 8.20
C TYR A 64 5.94 -1.43 9.47
N LYS A 65 5.61 -2.54 10.14
CA LYS A 65 6.52 -3.20 11.08
C LYS A 65 6.88 -4.57 10.54
N VAL A 66 8.18 -4.82 10.42
CA VAL A 66 8.76 -6.06 9.91
C VAL A 66 9.62 -6.68 10.99
N HIS A 67 9.30 -7.90 11.38
CA HIS A 67 10.13 -8.73 12.24
C HIS A 67 11.07 -9.54 11.36
N THR A 68 12.36 -9.29 11.50
CA THR A 68 13.43 -9.99 10.81
C THR A 68 13.94 -11.11 11.71
N HIS A 69 14.14 -12.31 11.16
CA HIS A 69 14.60 -13.49 11.91
C HIS A 69 16.08 -13.80 11.61
N ASP A 70 16.42 -15.09 11.48
CA ASP A 70 17.73 -15.71 11.67
C ASP A 70 18.84 -15.32 10.68
N TYR A 71 18.60 -14.38 9.77
CA TYR A 71 19.56 -13.96 8.75
C TYR A 71 19.52 -12.46 8.51
N GLU A 72 20.71 -11.87 8.39
CA GLU A 72 20.88 -10.49 7.96
C GLU A 72 21.21 -10.45 6.48
N HIS A 73 20.65 -9.50 5.74
CA HIS A 73 20.96 -9.38 4.32
C HIS A 73 20.68 -7.99 3.76
N TRP A 74 21.32 -7.73 2.63
CA TRP A 74 21.03 -6.59 1.77
C TRP A 74 20.14 -7.04 0.63
N GLU A 75 18.93 -6.50 0.56
CA GLU A 75 18.07 -6.64 -0.60
C GLU A 75 18.23 -5.44 -1.52
N LYS A 76 18.50 -5.73 -2.79
CA LYS A 76 18.62 -4.70 -3.82
C LYS A 76 17.30 -4.58 -4.57
N ASN A 77 16.91 -3.35 -4.88
CA ASN A 77 15.73 -3.01 -5.66
C ASN A 77 14.43 -3.60 -5.08
N VAL A 78 14.27 -3.55 -3.75
CA VAL A 78 13.05 -3.98 -3.07
C VAL A 78 11.88 -3.11 -3.54
N PRO A 79 10.79 -3.70 -4.04
CA PRO A 79 9.59 -2.96 -4.41
C PRO A 79 8.92 -2.40 -3.15
N ILE A 80 8.83 -1.07 -3.07
CA ILE A 80 8.25 -0.36 -1.92
C ILE A 80 6.80 0.00 -2.20
N PHE A 81 6.50 0.44 -3.43
CA PHE A 81 5.17 0.88 -3.83
C PHE A 81 5.00 0.75 -5.35
N GLU A 82 3.92 0.13 -5.82
CA GLU A 82 3.59 0.16 -7.25
C GLU A 82 2.80 1.39 -7.63
N GLU A 83 3.21 2.02 -8.72
CA GLU A 83 2.54 3.19 -9.23
C GLU A 83 1.39 2.74 -10.15
N ASP A 84 0.15 2.98 -9.71
CA ASP A 84 -1.00 2.93 -10.60
C ASP A 84 -0.89 4.10 -11.59
N PRO A 85 -0.95 3.86 -12.91
CA PRO A 85 -0.81 4.92 -13.91
C PRO A 85 -1.91 6.00 -13.81
N ARG A 86 -3.03 5.71 -13.15
CA ARG A 86 -4.11 6.68 -12.89
C ARG A 86 -3.76 7.64 -11.75
N PHE A 87 -2.81 7.26 -10.89
CA PHE A 87 -2.44 7.98 -9.67
C PHE A 87 -0.92 7.99 -9.52
N SER A 88 -0.23 8.64 -10.45
CA SER A 88 1.23 8.79 -10.39
C SER A 88 1.65 9.69 -9.22
N ALA A 89 2.64 9.25 -8.45
CA ALA A 89 3.18 10.06 -7.36
C ALA A 89 3.97 11.24 -7.93
N LEU A 90 3.75 12.44 -7.40
CA LEU A 90 4.55 13.63 -7.70
C LEU A 90 5.96 13.49 -7.09
N TRP A 91 6.00 12.97 -5.87
CA TRP A 91 7.23 12.60 -5.18
C TRP A 91 6.94 11.51 -4.16
N MET A 92 8.00 10.82 -3.74
CA MET A 92 7.93 9.79 -2.71
C MET A 92 9.20 9.83 -1.86
N LYS A 93 9.06 9.56 -0.56
CA LYS A 93 10.14 9.48 0.42
C LYS A 93 9.95 8.25 1.28
N TYR A 94 11.05 7.64 1.68
CA TYR A 94 11.04 6.40 2.44
C TYR A 94 12.04 6.45 3.57
N TRP A 95 11.68 5.85 4.70
CA TRP A 95 12.50 5.75 5.89
C TRP A 95 12.48 4.33 6.42
N VAL A 96 13.60 3.92 6.99
CA VAL A 96 13.78 2.66 7.72
C VAL A 96 14.35 3.02 9.08
N ASP A 97 13.64 2.68 10.15
CA ASP A 97 13.94 3.05 11.54
C ASP A 97 14.25 4.55 11.71
N GLY A 98 13.48 5.39 11.01
CA GLY A 98 13.61 6.86 11.04
C GLY A 98 14.74 7.43 10.18
N VAL A 99 15.56 6.59 9.56
CA VAL A 99 16.64 7.02 8.65
C VAL A 99 16.12 7.04 7.21
N THR A 100 16.35 8.15 6.50
CA THR A 100 15.95 8.29 5.10
C THR A 100 16.70 7.27 4.24
N VAL A 101 15.96 6.53 3.41
CA VAL A 101 16.52 5.58 2.44
C VAL A 101 16.24 6.11 1.03
N PRO A 102 17.26 6.19 0.14
CA PRO A 102 17.06 6.59 -1.24
C PRO A 102 16.11 5.63 -1.96
N ILE A 103 15.13 6.20 -2.67
CA ILE A 103 14.22 5.44 -3.50
C ILE A 103 14.27 5.94 -4.93
N SER A 104 14.02 5.03 -5.86
CA SER A 104 14.06 5.31 -7.29
C SER A 104 12.81 4.75 -7.97
N ARG A 105 12.22 5.56 -8.85
CA ARG A 105 11.14 5.11 -9.73
C ARG A 105 11.73 4.30 -10.87
N ARG A 106 11.20 3.10 -11.11
CA ARG A 106 11.70 2.14 -12.09
C ARG A 106 10.58 1.58 -12.93
N GLN A 107 10.91 1.13 -14.14
CA GLN A 107 9.93 0.45 -14.99
C GLN A 107 9.63 -0.95 -14.46
N ILE A 108 8.37 -1.35 -14.55
CA ILE A 108 7.93 -2.69 -14.11
C ILE A 108 8.69 -3.82 -14.81
N SER A 109 9.18 -3.60 -16.04
CA SER A 109 10.00 -4.55 -16.80
C SER A 109 11.36 -4.85 -16.13
N GLN A 110 11.82 -3.98 -15.24
CA GLN A 110 13.03 -4.16 -14.44
C GLN A 110 12.75 -4.86 -13.11
N TRP A 111 11.51 -5.29 -12.87
CA TRP A 111 11.14 -6.01 -11.66
C TRP A 111 11.58 -7.48 -11.78
N ASN A 112 12.61 -7.84 -11.02
CA ASN A 112 13.24 -9.17 -11.06
C ASN A 112 12.68 -10.17 -10.03
N TRP A 113 11.52 -9.89 -9.41
CA TRP A 113 10.97 -10.72 -8.34
C TRP A 113 9.94 -11.69 -8.91
N PHE A 114 10.36 -12.94 -9.16
CA PHE A 114 9.56 -13.99 -9.77
C PHE A 114 8.26 -14.35 -9.02
N TYR A 115 8.15 -13.98 -7.74
CA TYR A 115 7.03 -14.32 -6.87
C TYR A 115 6.06 -13.17 -6.64
N VAL A 116 6.33 -11.95 -7.12
CA VAL A 116 5.42 -10.82 -6.96
C VAL A 116 4.56 -10.67 -8.21
N LYS A 117 3.23 -10.80 -8.04
CA LYS A 117 2.25 -10.52 -9.09
C LYS A 117 1.47 -9.28 -8.70
N THR A 118 1.56 -8.23 -9.52
CA THR A 118 0.69 -7.06 -9.33
C THR A 118 -0.75 -7.44 -9.72
N LYS A 119 -1.71 -7.08 -8.88
CA LYS A 119 -3.14 -7.33 -9.16
C LYS A 119 -3.66 -6.48 -10.33
N HIS A 120 -3.03 -5.33 -10.55
CA HIS A 120 -3.37 -4.38 -11.61
C HIS A 120 -2.16 -4.05 -12.47
N ASN A 121 -2.41 -3.51 -13.67
CA ASN A 121 -1.36 -3.08 -14.59
C ASN A 121 -0.64 -1.86 -14.01
N CYS A 122 0.59 -2.07 -13.55
CA CYS A 122 1.50 -1.01 -13.13
C CYS A 122 2.59 -0.86 -14.18
N GLN A 123 2.88 0.37 -14.61
CA GLN A 123 3.98 0.64 -15.53
C GLN A 123 5.30 0.91 -14.78
N TYR A 124 5.18 1.44 -13.57
CA TYR A 124 6.30 1.83 -12.74
C TYR A 124 6.12 1.35 -11.30
N TYR A 125 7.23 1.25 -10.59
CA TYR A 125 7.27 1.00 -9.15
C TYR A 125 8.40 1.81 -8.52
N TRP A 126 8.28 2.08 -7.23
CA TRP A 126 9.30 2.72 -6.41
C TRP A 126 10.10 1.65 -5.69
N ALA A 127 11.43 1.72 -5.81
CA ALA A 127 12.34 0.71 -5.31
C ALA A 127 13.43 1.30 -4.42
N ALA A 128 13.85 0.54 -3.42
CA ALA A 128 14.94 0.89 -2.52
C ALA A 128 15.90 -0.29 -2.34
N ASP A 129 17.16 0.01 -2.04
CA ASP A 129 18.06 -0.99 -1.47
C ASP A 129 17.89 -0.95 0.06
N ILE A 130 17.58 -2.09 0.67
CA ILE A 130 17.29 -2.18 2.12
C ILE A 130 18.23 -3.18 2.76
N TYR A 131 18.83 -2.77 3.88
CA TYR A 131 19.48 -3.69 4.81
C TYR A 131 18.47 -4.18 5.84
N TRP A 132 18.30 -5.49 5.90
CA TRP A 132 17.48 -6.16 6.90
C TRP A 132 18.41 -6.75 7.98
N PRO A 133 18.43 -6.16 9.19
CA PRO A 133 19.23 -6.68 10.29
C PRO A 133 18.66 -8.00 10.80
N LYS A 134 19.49 -8.90 11.34
CA LYS A 134 19.03 -10.14 11.99
C LYS A 134 18.34 -9.87 13.34
N ASN A 135 17.28 -10.62 13.65
CA ASN A 135 16.60 -10.63 14.95
C ASN A 135 16.16 -9.24 15.47
N LYS A 136 15.59 -8.41 14.60
CA LYS A 136 15.10 -7.07 14.95
C LYS A 136 13.68 -6.82 14.47
N THR A 137 13.04 -5.83 15.08
CA THR A 137 11.82 -5.23 14.53
C THR A 137 12.23 -3.96 13.81
N VAL A 138 12.03 -3.94 12.51
CA VAL A 138 12.29 -2.79 11.64
C VAL A 138 10.98 -2.08 11.38
N THR A 139 10.95 -0.76 11.57
CA THR A 139 9.81 0.07 11.20
C THR A 139 10.13 0.80 9.91
N THR A 140 9.28 0.65 8.90
CA THR A 140 9.42 1.42 7.66
C THR A 140 8.29 2.41 7.53
N PHE A 141 8.59 3.55 6.91
CA PHE A 141 7.63 4.62 6.71
C PHE A 141 7.80 5.15 5.28
N LEU A 142 6.68 5.24 4.57
CA LEU A 142 6.58 5.81 3.24
C LEU A 142 5.75 7.08 3.34
N GLN A 143 6.13 8.12 2.61
CA GLN A 143 5.31 9.29 2.36
C GLN A 143 5.33 9.61 0.88
N ALA A 144 4.17 9.91 0.31
CA ALA A 144 4.03 10.29 -1.08
C ALA A 144 2.99 11.40 -1.22
N GLU A 145 3.11 12.17 -2.29
CA GLU A 145 2.06 13.07 -2.74
C GLU A 145 1.53 12.59 -4.09
N PHE A 146 0.22 12.47 -4.18
CA PHE A 146 -0.48 12.10 -5.40
C PHE A 146 -1.32 13.27 -5.87
N LEU A 147 -1.22 13.57 -7.16
CA LEU A 147 -2.16 14.48 -7.80
C LEU A 147 -3.48 13.75 -8.06
N VAL A 148 -4.61 14.33 -7.66
CA VAL A 148 -5.93 13.78 -7.99
C VAL A 148 -6.34 14.27 -9.37
N LEU A 149 -6.45 13.32 -10.30
CA LEU A 149 -6.95 13.59 -11.63
C LEU A 149 -8.48 13.56 -11.65
N ALA A 150 -9.07 14.50 -12.40
CA ALA A 150 -10.50 14.60 -12.55
C ALA A 150 -11.09 13.33 -13.15
N THR A 151 -11.98 12.67 -12.40
CA THR A 151 -12.72 11.49 -12.91
C THR A 151 -13.88 11.88 -13.84
N SER A 152 -14.43 13.07 -13.62
CA SER A 152 -15.48 13.67 -14.44
C SER A 152 -15.46 15.19 -14.25
N ALA A 153 -16.33 15.89 -14.98
CA ALA A 153 -16.49 17.34 -14.85
C ALA A 153 -16.80 17.78 -13.40
N THR A 154 -17.54 16.98 -12.65
CA THR A 154 -18.08 17.38 -11.34
C THR A 154 -17.52 16.59 -10.16
N LYS A 155 -16.72 15.55 -10.40
CA LYS A 155 -16.22 14.66 -9.34
C LYS A 155 -14.74 14.35 -9.43
N ASP A 156 -14.16 14.15 -8.24
CA ASP A 156 -12.82 13.63 -8.02
C ASP A 156 -12.88 12.32 -7.26
N SER A 157 -11.86 11.49 -7.41
CA SER A 157 -11.74 10.27 -6.64
C SER A 157 -10.29 9.89 -6.40
N PHE A 158 -10.04 9.22 -5.29
CA PHE A 158 -8.77 8.57 -5.00
C PHE A 158 -9.03 7.11 -4.66
N GLU A 159 -8.25 6.22 -5.28
CA GLU A 159 -8.30 4.77 -5.07
C GLU A 159 -6.93 4.31 -4.56
N TYR A 160 -6.93 3.72 -3.38
CA TYR A 160 -5.79 2.97 -2.88
C TYR A 160 -6.07 1.47 -3.03
N ILE A 161 -5.14 0.79 -3.69
CA ILE A 161 -5.13 -0.66 -3.84
C ILE A 161 -3.80 -1.13 -3.28
N ASN A 162 -3.84 -2.08 -2.36
CA ASN A 162 -2.62 -2.79 -1.99
C ASN A 162 -2.25 -3.74 -3.15
N ASN A 163 -1.55 -3.19 -4.14
CA ASN A 163 -1.27 -3.84 -5.43
C ASN A 163 -0.22 -4.93 -5.31
N VAL A 164 0.74 -4.76 -4.39
CA VAL A 164 1.51 -5.88 -3.90
C VAL A 164 0.58 -6.64 -2.96
N GLY A 165 -0.12 -7.63 -3.52
CA GLY A 165 -0.17 -8.89 -2.82
C GLY A 165 1.28 -9.28 -2.64
N VAL A 166 1.92 -8.86 -1.54
CA VAL A 166 3.21 -9.42 -1.16
C VAL A 166 2.88 -10.87 -0.85
N THR A 167 2.89 -11.68 -1.89
CA THR A 167 3.31 -13.08 -1.93
C THR A 167 4.80 -13.15 -1.60
N GLY A 168 5.19 -12.46 -0.54
CA GLY A 168 6.01 -12.97 0.54
C GLY A 168 5.05 -12.97 1.71
N SER A 169 4.17 -13.97 1.72
CA SER A 169 3.58 -14.48 2.93
C SER A 169 4.67 -14.44 3.99
N GLY A 170 4.55 -13.55 4.98
CA GLY A 170 5.03 -13.98 6.27
C GLY A 170 4.35 -15.34 6.52
N SER A 171 5.06 -16.26 7.14
CA SER A 171 4.47 -17.52 7.64
C SER A 171 3.28 -17.31 8.60
N SER A 172 2.87 -16.05 8.83
CA SER A 172 1.84 -15.60 9.76
C SER A 172 1.02 -14.44 9.17
N PRO A 173 -0.27 -14.34 9.53
CA PRO A 173 -1.13 -13.21 9.15
C PRO A 173 -0.65 -11.90 9.78
N PHE A 174 -1.00 -10.75 9.21
CA PHE A 174 -0.79 -9.46 9.86
C PHE A 174 -1.61 -9.39 11.16
N ASP A 175 -1.00 -8.90 12.24
CA ASP A 175 -1.70 -8.63 13.50
C ASP A 175 -2.77 -7.56 13.29
N GLU A 176 -2.41 -6.49 12.57
CA GLU A 176 -3.32 -5.40 12.23
C GLU A 176 -2.99 -4.79 10.86
N ILE A 177 -4.03 -4.62 10.04
CA ILE A 177 -3.99 -3.74 8.86
C ILE A 177 -5.03 -2.65 9.06
N SER A 178 -4.64 -1.40 8.86
CA SER A 178 -5.56 -0.28 8.85
C SER A 178 -5.35 0.64 7.66
N PHE A 179 -6.46 1.15 7.13
CA PHE A 179 -6.46 2.22 6.14
C PHE A 179 -7.33 3.35 6.66
N THR A 180 -6.81 4.57 6.64
CA THR A 180 -7.54 5.76 7.05
C THR A 180 -7.53 6.77 5.92
N PHE A 181 -8.72 7.25 5.55
CA PHE A 181 -8.87 8.39 4.66
C PHE A 181 -9.36 9.58 5.49
N ASP A 182 -8.53 10.61 5.60
CA ASP A 182 -8.87 11.85 6.28
C ASP A 182 -9.56 12.83 5.33
N LEU A 183 -10.87 12.95 5.52
CA LEU A 183 -11.73 13.88 4.81
C LEU A 183 -12.09 15.10 5.68
N SER A 184 -11.53 15.22 6.88
CA SER A 184 -11.92 16.25 7.84
C SER A 184 -11.63 17.66 7.33
N GLY A 185 -10.54 17.84 6.59
CA GLY A 185 -10.19 19.11 5.95
C GLY A 185 -11.18 19.49 4.85
N ILE A 186 -11.40 18.59 3.89
CA ILE A 186 -12.28 18.86 2.76
C ILE A 186 -13.75 18.99 3.17
N ALA A 187 -14.23 18.18 4.11
CA ALA A 187 -15.63 18.22 4.54
C ALA A 187 -15.99 19.58 5.15
N ARG A 188 -15.02 20.26 5.79
CA ARG A 188 -15.19 21.59 6.37
C ARG A 188 -15.05 22.72 5.35
N SER A 189 -14.56 22.44 4.14
CA SER A 189 -14.44 23.43 3.07
C SER A 189 -15.60 23.39 2.08
N ILE A 190 -16.64 22.57 2.32
CA ILE A 190 -17.85 22.56 1.49
C ILE A 190 -18.58 23.91 1.65
N PRO A 191 -18.85 24.64 0.56
CA PRO A 191 -19.59 25.89 0.62
C PRO A 191 -21.00 25.69 1.20
N GLY A 192 -21.43 26.63 2.05
CA GLY A 192 -22.77 26.60 2.68
C GLY A 192 -22.93 25.58 3.81
N ILE A 193 -21.88 24.82 4.15
CA ILE A 193 -21.89 23.84 5.24
C ILE A 193 -21.27 24.48 6.50
N GLY A 194 -22.08 24.59 7.55
CA GLY A 194 -21.67 25.16 8.84
C GLY A 194 -20.61 24.34 9.59
N LYS A 195 -20.02 24.93 10.63
CA LYS A 195 -18.99 24.29 11.46
C LYS A 195 -19.61 23.58 12.67
N THR A 196 -20.43 22.55 12.43
CA THR A 196 -21.02 21.73 13.50
C THR A 196 -20.21 20.44 13.68
N ASN A 197 -19.89 20.06 14.91
CA ASN A 197 -19.11 18.84 15.22
C ASN A 197 -19.99 17.68 15.74
N SER A 198 -21.31 17.73 15.55
CA SER A 198 -22.17 16.64 16.00
C SER A 198 -21.97 15.39 15.15
N SER A 199 -22.08 14.22 15.77
CA SER A 199 -21.91 12.92 15.09
C SER A 199 -22.90 12.73 13.94
N PHE A 200 -24.16 13.09 14.14
CA PHE A 200 -25.20 13.03 13.10
C PHE A 200 -24.90 13.93 11.91
N TYR A 201 -24.39 15.14 12.17
CA TYR A 201 -24.03 16.07 11.10
C TYR A 201 -22.89 15.53 10.24
N MET A 202 -21.85 14.98 10.88
CA MET A 202 -20.75 14.34 10.16
C MET A 202 -21.21 13.12 9.38
N GLN A 203 -22.10 12.30 9.93
CA GLN A 203 -22.68 11.18 9.19
C GLN A 203 -23.46 11.65 7.95
N TRP A 204 -24.28 12.71 8.08
CA TRP A 204 -25.04 13.27 6.97
C TRP A 204 -24.14 13.83 5.87
N ILE A 205 -23.10 14.61 6.22
CA ILE A 205 -22.12 15.11 5.24
C ILE A 205 -21.49 13.94 4.48
N TYR A 206 -21.02 12.91 5.20
CA TYR A 206 -20.28 11.82 4.61
C TYR A 206 -21.18 10.90 3.78
N GLY A 207 -22.47 10.80 4.12
CA GLY A 207 -23.47 10.10 3.31
C GLY A 207 -23.94 10.85 2.08
N SER A 208 -23.83 12.19 2.06
CA SER A 208 -24.39 13.03 0.99
C SER A 208 -23.35 13.47 -0.04
N PHE A 209 -22.12 13.78 0.40
CA PHE A 209 -21.08 14.36 -0.45
C PHE A 209 -20.01 13.36 -0.90
N PHE A 210 -19.95 12.19 -0.27
CA PHE A 210 -18.89 11.22 -0.48
C PHE A 210 -19.44 9.84 -0.81
N SER A 211 -18.82 9.20 -1.80
CA SER A 211 -19.01 7.79 -2.12
C SER A 211 -17.81 7.01 -1.65
N ILE A 212 -18.00 6.28 -0.55
CA ILE A 212 -16.93 5.60 0.19
C ILE A 212 -17.08 4.08 0.05
N TYR A 213 -15.99 3.43 -0.36
CA TYR A 213 -15.85 1.99 -0.55
C TYR A 213 -14.49 1.49 -0.03
N PRO A 214 -14.40 0.26 0.49
CA PRO A 214 -15.50 -0.68 0.72
C PRO A 214 -16.39 -0.23 1.89
N LYS A 215 -17.57 -0.84 2.07
CA LYS A 215 -18.40 -0.58 3.27
C LYS A 215 -17.74 -1.18 4.52
N GLY A 216 -18.29 -0.92 5.70
CA GLY A 216 -17.74 -1.42 6.97
C GLY A 216 -16.67 -0.53 7.62
N TYR A 217 -16.45 0.67 7.09
CA TYR A 217 -15.61 1.67 7.74
C TYR A 217 -16.28 2.26 8.99
N ARG A 218 -15.44 2.79 9.88
CA ARG A 218 -15.85 3.67 10.99
C ARG A 218 -15.58 5.11 10.61
N LEU A 219 -16.49 6.00 11.01
CA LEU A 219 -16.32 7.45 10.86
C LEU A 219 -15.97 8.05 12.23
N GLU A 220 -14.74 8.52 12.39
CA GLU A 220 -14.25 9.09 13.64
C GLU A 220 -13.57 10.43 13.36
N LYS A 221 -14.09 11.53 13.94
CA LYS A 221 -13.52 12.89 13.81
C LYS A 221 -13.28 13.33 12.34
N GLY A 222 -14.15 12.93 11.42
CA GLY A 222 -14.02 13.21 9.98
C GLY A 222 -13.00 12.33 9.26
N LYS A 223 -12.64 11.20 9.84
CA LYS A 223 -11.75 10.22 9.23
C LYS A 223 -12.52 8.93 8.99
N VAL A 224 -12.40 8.42 7.78
CA VAL A 224 -12.95 7.13 7.37
C VAL A 224 -11.89 6.09 7.61
N ARG A 225 -12.15 5.14 8.52
CA ARG A 225 -11.16 4.14 8.92
C ARG A 225 -11.67 2.73 8.72
N TRP A 226 -10.86 1.92 8.05
CA TRP A 226 -11.00 0.47 8.01
C TRP A 226 -9.89 -0.14 8.87
N GLN A 227 -10.24 -1.17 9.62
CA GLN A 227 -9.31 -1.85 10.52
C GLN A 227 -9.62 -3.34 10.49
N PHE A 228 -8.60 -4.14 10.24
CA PHE A 228 -8.66 -5.58 10.13
C PHE A 228 -7.59 -6.16 11.05
N LYS A 229 -7.91 -7.26 11.72
CA LYS A 229 -7.00 -7.93 12.65
C LYS A 229 -6.82 -9.37 12.24
N ASN A 230 -5.61 -9.91 12.41
CA ASN A 230 -5.29 -11.31 12.10
C ASN A 230 -5.66 -11.69 10.66
N VAL A 231 -5.32 -10.84 9.69
CA VAL A 231 -5.65 -11.04 8.28
C VAL A 231 -4.41 -11.36 7.45
N TRP A 232 -4.50 -12.38 6.60
CA TRP A 232 -3.42 -12.76 5.69
C TRP A 232 -3.23 -11.77 4.56
N LYS A 233 -4.33 -11.24 4.05
CA LYS A 233 -4.36 -10.27 2.95
C LYS A 233 -5.66 -9.49 2.97
N ILE A 234 -5.63 -8.31 2.36
CA ILE A 234 -6.81 -7.53 2.01
C ILE A 234 -6.85 -7.43 0.49
N ASP A 235 -7.91 -7.97 -0.09
CA ASP A 235 -8.15 -7.93 -1.53
C ASP A 235 -9.05 -6.76 -1.96
N GLU A 236 -9.43 -5.91 -1.01
CA GLU A 236 -10.36 -4.80 -1.22
C GLU A 236 -9.68 -3.54 -1.77
N LYS A 237 -10.46 -2.76 -2.51
CA LYS A 237 -10.06 -1.47 -3.05
C LYS A 237 -10.65 -0.37 -2.18
N PHE A 238 -9.79 0.45 -1.59
CA PHE A 238 -10.22 1.59 -0.80
C PHE A 238 -10.40 2.80 -1.72
N LYS A 239 -11.64 3.15 -2.02
CA LYS A 239 -11.99 4.26 -2.91
C LYS A 239 -12.84 5.29 -2.17
N VAL A 240 -12.46 6.55 -2.31
CA VAL A 240 -13.32 7.68 -1.98
C VAL A 240 -13.52 8.53 -3.22
N GLU A 241 -14.77 8.87 -3.51
CA GLU A 241 -15.18 9.81 -4.56
C GLU A 241 -16.00 10.94 -3.93
N TRP A 242 -15.84 12.17 -4.44
CA TRP A 242 -16.50 13.36 -3.92
C TRP A 242 -16.79 14.37 -5.03
N TYR A 243 -17.69 15.32 -4.75
CA TYR A 243 -17.97 16.45 -5.64
C TYR A 243 -16.82 17.46 -5.62
N ALA A 244 -16.39 17.95 -6.78
CA ALA A 244 -15.23 18.84 -6.89
C ALA A 244 -15.64 20.33 -6.90
N TRP A 245 -16.31 20.80 -5.85
CA TRP A 245 -16.85 22.18 -5.73
C TRP A 245 -15.80 23.30 -5.66
N TYR A 246 -14.51 22.93 -5.58
CA TYR A 246 -13.37 23.84 -5.45
C TYR A 246 -12.65 24.12 -6.78
N ARG A 247 -13.11 23.49 -7.86
CA ARG A 247 -12.66 23.77 -9.22
C ARG A 247 -13.34 25.00 -9.77
#